data_AF-A0A163AQQ8-F1
#
_entry.id   AF-A0A163AQQ8-F1
#
_cell.length_a   1.000
_cell.length_b   1.000
_cell.length_c   1.000
_cell.angle_alpha   90.00
_cell.angle_beta   90.00
_cell.angle_gamma   90.00
#
_symmetry.space_group_name_H-M   'P 1'
#
loop_
_entity.id
_entity.type
_entity.pdbx_description
1 polymer ?
#
loop_
_entity_poly.entity_id
_entity_poly.type
_entity_poly.pdbx_seq_one_letter_code
_entity_poly.pdbx_strand_id
1 'polypeptide(L)' 'MKQSEVKGLSTAELQEELGKSQKAYSDLRMAHAMSPLENPLQLRKVRRSIARMATELTKRELNG' A
#
# COMPACT_ATOMS: atom_id res chain seq x y z
N MET A 1 4.17 5.28 -2.73
CA MET A 1 4.53 4.94 -4.12
C MET A 1 3.79 5.80 -5.13
N LYS A 2 4.46 6.21 -6.20
CA LYS A 2 3.84 6.83 -7.38
C LYS A 2 3.22 5.76 -8.27
N GLN A 3 2.25 6.13 -9.09
CA GLN A 3 1.60 5.17 -10.01
C GLN A 3 2.59 4.55 -11.01
N SER A 4 3.62 5.31 -11.42
CA SER A 4 4.67 4.84 -12.32
C SER A 4 5.46 3.67 -11.73
N GLU A 5 5.77 3.72 -10.43
CA GLU A 5 6.48 2.64 -9.72
C GLU A 5 5.61 1.37 -9.67
N VAL A 6 4.31 1.53 -9.38
CA VAL A 6 3.36 0.42 -9.32
C VAL A 6 3.23 -0.30 -10.68
N LYS A 7 3.24 0.45 -11.80
CA LYS A 7 3.19 -0.13 -13.15
C LYS A 7 4.48 -0.86 -13.54
N GLY A 8 5.63 -0.45 -13.00
CA GLY A 8 6.93 -1.06 -13.29
C GLY A 8 7.16 -2.41 -12.62
N LEU A 9 6.38 -2.75 -11.59
CA LEU A 9 6.49 -4.01 -10.86
C LEU A 9 5.78 -5.15 -11.58
N SER A 10 6.34 -6.36 -11.52
CA SER A 10 5.67 -7.59 -11.94
C SER A 10 4.47 -7.90 -11.03
N THR A 11 3.55 -8.78 -11.45
CA THR A 11 2.37 -9.15 -10.65
C THR A 11 2.74 -9.76 -9.30
N ALA A 12 3.76 -10.62 -9.28
CA ALA A 12 4.26 -11.26 -8.07
C ALA A 12 4.86 -10.26 -7.08
N GLU A 13 5.70 -9.34 -7.56
CA GLU A 13 6.28 -8.27 -6.72
C GLU A 13 5.21 -7.33 -6.18
N LEU A 14 4.19 -7.02 -7.00
CA LEU A 14 3.07 -6.18 -6.59
C LEU A 14 2.26 -6.82 -5.45
N GLN A 15 2.04 -8.14 -5.53
CA GLN A 15 1.36 -8.89 -4.48
C GLN A 15 2.16 -8.92 -3.18
N GLU A 16 3.48 -9.13 -3.29
CA GLU A 16 4.39 -9.15 -2.14
C GLU A 16 4.44 -7.77 -1.45
N GLU A 17 4.61 -6.70 -2.23
CA GLU A 17 4.71 -5.33 -1.74
C GLU A 17 3.38 -4.85 -1.13
N LEU A 18 2.25 -5.30 -1.67
CA LEU A 18 0.93 -5.08 -1.10
C LEU A 18 0.81 -5.72 0.29
N GLY A 19 1.25 -6.96 0.45
CA GLY A 19 1.26 -7.64 1.76
C GLY A 19 2.15 -6.92 2.78
N LYS A 20 3.36 -6.52 2.39
CA LYS A 20 4.26 -5.73 3.23
C LYS A 20 3.65 -4.40 3.66
N SER A 21 3.06 -3.68 2.70
CA SER A 21 2.43 -2.37 2.96
C SER A 21 1.19 -2.47 3.86
N GLN A 22 0.39 -3.52 3.72
CA GLN A 22 -0.76 -3.78 4.59
C GLN A 22 -0.33 -4.04 6.04
N LYS A 23 0.71 -4.85 6.23
CA LYS A 23 1.28 -5.10 7.57
C LYS A 23 1.81 -3.80 8.19
N ALA A 24 2.63 -3.06 7.45
CA ALA A 24 3.15 -1.77 7.90
C ALA A 24 2.04 -0.76 8.25
N TYR A 25 0.94 -0.73 7.49
CA TYR A 25 -0.22 0.10 7.80
C TYR A 25 -0.93 -0.33 9.10
N SER A 26 -1.08 -1.63 9.32
CA SER A 26 -1.66 -2.17 10.56
C SER A 26 -0.82 -1.77 11.77
N ASP A 27 0.49 -1.96 11.68
CA ASP A 27 1.44 -1.62 12.76
C ASP A 27 1.42 -0.12 13.06
N LEU A 28 1.45 0.73 12.02
CA LEU A 28 1.33 2.18 12.17
C LEU A 28 -0.01 2.60 12.80
N ARG A 29 -1.10 1.92 12.45
CA ARG A 29 -2.42 2.21 13.02
C ARG A 29 -2.48 1.82 14.49
N MET A 30 -1.91 0.68 14.86
CA MET A 30 -1.81 0.25 16.25
C MET A 30 -0.94 1.21 17.06
N ALA A 31 0.23 1.57 16.53
CA ALA A 31 1.10 2.56 17.15
C ALA A 31 0.38 3.90 17.36
N HIS A 32 -0.38 4.38 16.37
CA HIS A 32 -1.15 5.61 16.49
C HIS A 32 -2.25 5.57 17.55
N ALA A 33 -2.88 4.40 17.71
CA ALA A 33 -3.92 4.20 18.71
C ALA A 33 -3.35 4.18 20.14
N MET A 34 -2.12 3.68 20.32
CA MET A 34 -1.42 3.68 21.61
C MET A 34 -0.82 5.04 21.93
N SER A 35 -0.23 5.71 20.94
CA SER A 35 0.40 7.02 21.08
C SER A 35 0.16 7.86 19.83
N PRO A 36 -0.23 9.15 19.94
CA PRO A 36 -0.34 10.03 18.79
C PRO A 36 0.95 9.99 17.96
N LEU A 37 0.83 9.67 16.68
CA LEU A 37 1.97 9.69 15.77
C LEU A 37 2.38 11.15 15.55
N GLU A 38 3.68 11.40 15.47
CA GLU A 38 4.23 12.71 15.11
C GLU A 38 3.69 13.19 13.76
N ASN A 39 3.41 12.26 12.83
CA ASN A 39 2.87 12.59 11.52
C ASN A 39 1.75 11.65 11.06
N PRO A 40 0.49 11.96 11.39
CA PRO A 40 -0.69 11.18 10.96
C PRO A 40 -0.86 11.11 9.43
N LEU A 41 -0.23 12.02 8.66
CA LEU A 41 -0.29 11.97 7.19
C LEU A 41 0.42 10.74 6.61
N GLN A 42 1.33 10.11 7.37
CA GLN A 42 1.97 8.86 6.95
C GLN A 42 0.94 7.74 6.75
N LEU A 43 -0.04 7.60 7.66
CA LEU A 43 -1.15 6.65 7.50
C LEU A 43 -1.90 6.88 6.18
N ARG A 44 -2.14 8.14 5.82
CA ARG A 44 -2.78 8.50 4.54
C ARG A 44 -1.92 8.13 3.33
N LYS A 45 -0.59 8.33 3.40
CA LYS A 45 0.35 7.99 2.32
C LYS A 45 0.40 6.49 2.08
N VAL A 46 0.46 5.69 3.16
CA VAL A 46 0.48 4.22 3.07
C VAL A 46 -0.84 3.70 2.53
N ARG A 47 -2.00 4.17 3.03
CA ARG A 47 -3.33 3.80 2.49
C ARG A 47 -3.45 4.05 0.99
N ARG A 48 -3.00 5.22 0.51
CA ARG A 48 -3.02 5.54 -0.93
C ARG A 48 -2.12 4.62 -1.75
N SER A 49 -0.99 4.19 -1.18
CA SER A 49 -0.07 3.29 -1.89
C SER A 49 -0.69 1.88 -2.01
N ILE A 50 -1.29 1.37 -0.93
CA ILE A 50 -2.05 0.10 -0.94
C ILE A 50 -3.17 0.14 -1.98
N ALA A 51 -3.98 1.22 -2.00
CA ALA A 51 -5.07 1.36 -2.95
C ALA A 51 -4.57 1.31 -4.41
N ARG A 52 -3.48 2.01 -4.74
CA ARG A 52 -2.90 2.00 -6.09
C ARG A 52 -2.44 0.60 -6.50
N MET A 53 -1.82 -0.13 -5.59
CA MET A 53 -1.36 -1.49 -5.83
C MET A 53 -2.52 -2.45 -6.07
N ALA A 54 -3.54 -2.41 -5.21
CA ALA A 54 -4.75 -3.21 -5.36
C ALA A 54 -5.47 -2.91 -6.68
N THR A 55 -5.61 -1.63 -7.05
CA THR A 55 -6.22 -1.25 -8.33
C THR A 55 -5.45 -1.77 -9.53
N GLU A 56 -4.11 -1.73 -9.51
CA GLU A 56 -3.30 -2.27 -10.60
C GLU A 56 -3.44 -3.79 -10.71
N LEU A 57 -3.47 -4.53 -9.59
CA LEU A 57 -3.72 -5.98 -9.60
C LEU A 57 -5.07 -6.32 -10.23
N THR A 58 -6.16 -5.69 -9.77
CA THR A 58 -7.50 -5.89 -10.35
C THR A 58 -7.52 -5.51 -11.83
N LYS A 59 -6.82 -4.44 -12.22
CA LYS A 59 -6.71 -4.05 -13.62
C LYS A 59 -6.00 -5.14 -14.45
N ARG A 60 -4.96 -5.79 -13.93
CA ARG A 60 -4.27 -6.88 -14.63
C ARG A 60 -5.13 -8.12 -14.73
N GLU A 61 -5.89 -8.45 -13.68
CA GLU A 61 -6.84 -9.56 -13.68
C GLU A 61 -7.97 -9.36 -14.71
N LEU A 62 -8.50 -8.14 -14.84
CA LEU A 62 -9.59 -7.83 -15.79
C LEU A 62 -9.14 -7.72 -17.26
N ASN A 63 -7.85 -7.51 -17.52
CA ASN A 63 -7.29 -7.41 -18.88
C ASN A 63 -6.53 -8.69 -19.30
N GLY A 64 -6.59 -9.75 -18.48
CA GLY A 64 -6.03 -11.07 -18.76
C GLY A 64 -7.01 -11.99 -19.47
#